data_AF-A0A3S3X0K1-F1
#
_entry.id   AF-A0A3S3X0K1-F1
#
_cell.length_a   1.000
_cell.length_b   1.000
_cell.length_c   1.000
_cell.angle_alpha   90.00
_cell.angle_beta   90.00
_cell.angle_gamma   90.00
#
_symmetry.space_group_name_H-M   'P 1'
#
loop_
_entity.id
_entity.type
_entity.pdbx_description
1 polymer ?
#
loop_
_entity_poly.entity_id
_entity_poly.type
_entity_poly.pdbx_seq_one_letter_code
_entity_poly.pdbx_strand_id
1 'polypeptide(L)'
;MNWIIRKTKKMQYHTDLSVILNPIHDYVADFNWLFSDLDFMSGEVTPFNFEDEYFLLTGEEMLQILTKHIQFVWGVIIAIPYNVEITIDENAIPFAEGNELIWKNGNLQHPDAAIEIICFDSGYTIVKFTDERLSAKFKAYFGDEAIELGKFT
;
A
#
# COMPACT_ATOMS: atom_id res chain seq x y z
N MET A 1 1.39 10.44 -9.18
CA MET A 1 2.19 11.30 -8.28
C MET A 1 2.34 10.57 -6.95
N ASN A 2 3.48 10.74 -6.25
CA ASN A 2 3.87 9.87 -5.14
C ASN A 2 4.00 10.66 -3.84
N TRP A 3 3.50 10.06 -2.77
CA TRP A 3 3.32 10.70 -1.48
C TRP A 3 4.00 9.90 -0.38
N ILE A 4 4.38 10.59 0.68
CA ILE A 4 4.84 9.98 1.93
C ILE A 4 4.05 10.58 3.10
N ILE A 5 3.55 9.69 3.95
CA ILE A 5 2.91 10.00 5.23
C ILE A 5 3.86 9.57 6.34
N ARG A 6 4.31 10.53 7.15
CA ARG A 6 5.12 10.27 8.36
C ARG A 6 4.28 10.32 9.63
N LYS A 7 3.35 11.27 9.70
CA LYS A 7 2.51 11.48 10.87
C LYS A 7 1.20 12.11 10.42
N THR A 8 0.11 11.58 10.94
CA THR A 8 -1.22 12.15 10.78
C THR A 8 -2.01 11.92 12.06
N LYS A 9 -2.92 12.85 12.38
CA LYS A 9 -3.88 12.65 13.47
C LYS A 9 -5.04 11.73 13.06
N LYS A 10 -5.12 11.35 11.78
CA LYS A 10 -6.18 10.50 11.23
C LYS A 10 -5.96 9.01 11.50
N MET A 11 -4.73 8.62 11.85
CA MET A 11 -4.36 7.23 12.13
C MET A 11 -4.05 7.07 13.63
N GLN A 12 -4.64 6.05 14.27
CA GLN A 12 -4.40 5.73 15.68
C GLN A 12 -3.02 5.08 15.89
N TYR A 13 -2.60 4.26 14.94
CA TYR A 13 -1.28 3.64 14.83
C TYR A 13 -0.81 3.79 13.39
N HIS A 14 0.50 3.69 13.16
CA HIS A 14 1.05 3.93 11.84
C HIS A 14 0.68 2.80 10.87
N THR A 15 0.47 3.13 9.59
CA THR A 15 0.07 2.18 8.55
C THR A 15 -1.26 1.45 8.80
N ASP A 16 -2.31 2.21 9.14
CA ASP A 16 -3.69 1.70 9.07
C ASP A 16 -4.21 1.81 7.62
N LEU A 17 -4.28 0.69 6.90
CA LEU A 17 -4.72 0.67 5.50
C LEU A 17 -6.15 1.21 5.34
N SER A 18 -7.02 1.08 6.35
CA SER A 18 -8.39 1.60 6.28
C SER A 18 -8.38 3.13 6.15
N VAL A 19 -7.43 3.80 6.80
CA VAL A 19 -7.26 5.26 6.72
C VAL A 19 -6.50 5.66 5.46
N ILE A 20 -5.45 4.91 5.09
CA ILE A 20 -4.63 5.17 3.90
C ILE A 20 -5.49 5.09 2.62
N LEU A 21 -6.38 4.10 2.54
CA LEU A 21 -7.24 3.86 1.38
C LEU A 21 -8.60 4.55 1.47
N ASN A 22 -9.00 5.09 2.62
CA ASN A 22 -10.23 5.87 2.78
C ASN A 22 -10.52 6.89 1.64
N PRO A 23 -9.57 7.75 1.18
CA PRO A 23 -9.83 8.69 0.08
C PRO A 23 -10.26 8.06 -1.24
N ILE A 24 -9.98 6.78 -1.43
CA ILE A 24 -10.26 6.01 -2.65
C ILE A 24 -11.03 4.72 -2.34
N HIS A 25 -11.70 4.65 -1.19
CA HIS A 25 -12.37 3.44 -0.70
C HIS A 25 -13.32 2.84 -1.75
N ASP A 26 -14.09 3.69 -2.43
CA ASP A 26 -15.05 3.28 -3.47
C ASP A 26 -14.41 2.57 -4.67
N TYR A 27 -13.08 2.70 -4.85
CA TYR A 27 -12.32 2.07 -5.93
C TYR A 27 -11.59 0.81 -5.48
N VAL A 28 -11.56 0.47 -4.19
CA VAL A 28 -10.76 -0.66 -3.67
C VAL A 28 -11.20 -1.99 -4.31
N ALA A 29 -12.50 -2.14 -4.56
CA ALA A 29 -13.07 -3.31 -5.21
C ALA A 29 -12.71 -3.44 -6.70
N ASP A 30 -12.24 -2.35 -7.34
CA ASP A 30 -11.84 -2.33 -8.76
C ASP A 30 -10.42 -2.88 -8.99
N PHE A 31 -9.78 -3.41 -7.94
CA PHE A 31 -8.43 -3.94 -7.99
C PHE A 31 -8.34 -5.34 -7.40
N ASN A 32 -7.40 -6.11 -7.91
CA ASN A 32 -6.75 -7.19 -7.19
C ASN A 32 -5.55 -6.63 -6.42
N TRP A 33 -5.18 -7.28 -5.33
CA TRP A 33 -4.18 -6.78 -4.39
C TRP A 33 -3.10 -7.82 -4.14
N LEU A 34 -1.87 -7.46 -4.47
CA LEU A 34 -0.68 -8.23 -4.15
C LEU A 34 -0.09 -7.69 -2.84
N PHE A 35 0.14 -8.58 -1.88
CA PHE A 35 0.83 -8.28 -0.63
C PHE A 35 2.13 -9.09 -0.60
N SER A 36 3.23 -8.48 -0.19
CA SER A 36 4.51 -9.16 -0.02
C SER A 36 5.38 -8.45 1.03
N ASP A 37 6.43 -9.13 1.50
CA ASP A 37 7.38 -8.60 2.49
C ASP A 37 6.69 -8.11 3.78
N LEU A 38 5.68 -8.87 4.23
CA LEU A 38 4.81 -8.46 5.32
C LEU A 38 5.45 -8.73 6.69
N ASP A 39 5.53 -7.69 7.51
CA ASP A 39 5.63 -7.78 8.97
C ASP A 39 4.48 -6.98 9.56
N PHE A 40 3.64 -7.62 10.37
CA PHE A 40 2.42 -7.01 10.87
C PHE A 40 2.11 -7.45 12.30
N MET A 41 1.43 -6.55 13.01
CA MET A 41 0.89 -6.83 14.32
C MET A 41 -0.62 -6.96 14.21
N SER A 42 -1.14 -8.11 14.64
CA SER A 42 -2.58 -8.36 14.71
C SER A 42 -2.94 -8.96 16.06
N GLY A 43 -4.02 -8.45 16.67
CA GLY A 43 -4.66 -9.06 17.84
C GLY A 43 -5.65 -10.17 17.49
N GLU A 44 -5.93 -10.37 16.19
CA GLU A 44 -6.92 -11.32 15.68
C GLU A 44 -6.33 -12.24 14.60
N VAL A 45 -7.05 -13.31 14.26
CA VAL A 45 -6.68 -14.21 13.16
C VAL A 45 -6.78 -13.47 11.83
N THR A 46 -5.61 -13.26 11.22
CA THR A 46 -5.48 -12.70 9.88
C THR A 46 -5.45 -13.82 8.84
N PRO A 47 -5.84 -13.55 7.58
CA PRO A 47 -5.65 -14.52 6.51
C PRO A 47 -4.19 -14.61 6.05
N PHE A 48 -3.32 -13.70 6.53
CA PHE A 48 -1.90 -13.68 6.23
C PHE A 48 -1.16 -14.75 7.06
N ASN A 49 -0.34 -15.53 6.37
CA ASN A 49 0.63 -16.45 6.95
C ASN A 49 2.05 -15.86 6.82
N PHE A 50 2.81 -15.79 7.91
CA PHE A 50 4.18 -15.24 7.86
C PHE A 50 5.16 -16.08 7.03
N GLU A 51 4.81 -17.33 6.70
CA GLU A 51 5.66 -18.21 5.89
C GLU A 51 5.49 -18.01 4.38
N ASP A 52 4.42 -17.35 3.93
CA ASP A 52 4.18 -17.16 2.49
C ASP A 52 4.91 -15.90 2.00
N GLU A 53 5.58 -16.01 0.85
CA GLU A 53 6.34 -14.90 0.27
C GLU A 53 5.43 -13.77 -0.24
N TYR A 54 4.21 -14.12 -0.68
CA TYR A 54 3.20 -13.15 -1.11
C TYR A 54 1.76 -13.69 -1.01
N PHE A 55 0.79 -12.77 -1.00
CA PHE A 55 -0.65 -13.04 -1.04
C PHE A 55 -1.31 -12.30 -2.19
N LEU A 56 -2.28 -12.94 -2.82
CA LEU A 56 -3.19 -12.30 -3.75
C LEU A 56 -4.59 -12.24 -3.13
N LEU A 57 -5.15 -11.04 -3.08
CA LEU A 57 -6.51 -10.79 -2.60
C LEU A 57 -7.32 -10.15 -3.71
N THR A 58 -8.59 -10.53 -3.81
CA THR A 58 -9.59 -9.78 -4.56
C THR A 58 -9.90 -8.46 -3.86
N GLY A 59 -10.52 -7.52 -4.58
CA GLY A 59 -10.98 -6.27 -3.99
C GLY A 59 -11.97 -6.45 -2.84
N GLU A 60 -12.85 -7.47 -2.90
CA GLU A 60 -13.78 -7.82 -1.82
C GLU A 60 -13.06 -8.33 -0.56
N GLU A 61 -12.05 -9.19 -0.73
CA GLU A 61 -11.22 -9.65 0.38
C GLU A 61 -10.43 -8.49 0.98
N MET A 62 -9.93 -7.57 0.15
CA MET A 62 -9.27 -6.37 0.62
C MET A 62 -10.20 -5.49 1.45
N LEU A 63 -11.45 -5.29 1.04
CA LEU A 63 -12.45 -4.57 1.85
C LEU A 63 -12.65 -5.22 3.23
N GLN A 64 -12.62 -6.55 3.31
CA GLN A 64 -12.66 -7.26 4.60
C GLN A 64 -11.40 -7.01 5.44
N ILE A 65 -10.21 -6.98 4.81
CA ILE A 65 -8.95 -6.60 5.50
C ILE A 65 -9.05 -5.20 6.10
N LEU A 66 -9.63 -4.23 5.38
CA LEU A 66 -9.77 -2.86 5.88
C LEU A 66 -10.61 -2.77 7.15
N THR A 67 -11.56 -3.68 7.39
CA THR A 67 -12.34 -3.71 8.64
C THR A 67 -11.58 -4.23 9.85
N LYS A 68 -10.45 -4.92 9.63
CA LYS A 68 -9.67 -5.56 10.70
C LYS A 68 -8.68 -4.65 11.38
N HIS A 69 -8.46 -3.43 10.86
CA HIS A 69 -7.59 -2.44 11.51
C HIS A 69 -6.20 -3.02 11.85
N ILE A 70 -5.57 -3.69 10.87
CA ILE A 70 -4.27 -4.34 11.02
C ILE A 70 -3.16 -3.29 10.90
N GLN A 71 -2.18 -3.36 11.81
CA GLN A 71 -0.96 -2.55 11.72
C GLN A 71 0.12 -3.30 10.94
N PHE A 72 0.53 -2.76 9.79
CA PHE A 72 1.68 -3.27 9.03
C PHE A 72 2.95 -2.48 9.40
N VAL A 73 3.93 -3.18 9.97
CA VAL A 73 5.25 -2.64 10.30
C VAL A 73 6.09 -2.53 9.02
N TRP A 74 6.13 -3.62 8.25
CA TRP A 74 6.75 -3.73 6.92
C TRP A 74 5.76 -4.33 5.93
N GLY A 75 5.93 -4.03 4.65
CA GLY A 75 5.07 -4.58 3.60
C GLY A 75 5.04 -3.75 2.32
N VAL A 76 4.92 -4.46 1.21
CA VAL A 76 4.59 -3.86 -0.08
C VAL A 76 3.21 -4.36 -0.49
N ILE A 77 2.32 -3.42 -0.79
CA ILE A 77 0.94 -3.70 -1.15
C ILE A 77 0.65 -3.02 -2.48
N ILE A 78 0.33 -3.80 -3.49
CA ILE A 78 0.15 -3.33 -4.86
C ILE A 78 -1.28 -3.58 -5.31
N ALA A 79 -1.95 -2.54 -5.78
CA ALA A 79 -3.24 -2.64 -6.45
C ALA A 79 -3.01 -2.81 -7.96
N ILE A 80 -3.57 -3.86 -8.54
CA ILE A 80 -3.54 -4.18 -9.97
C ILE A 80 -5.00 -4.16 -10.47
N PRO A 81 -5.34 -3.49 -11.59
CA PRO A 81 -6.72 -3.44 -12.07
C PRO A 81 -7.34 -4.84 -12.18
N TYR A 82 -8.58 -5.01 -11.72
CA TYR A 82 -9.21 -6.35 -11.58
C TYR A 82 -9.25 -7.17 -12.89
N ASN A 83 -9.24 -6.47 -14.03
CA ASN A 83 -9.31 -7.03 -15.36
C ASN A 83 -7.94 -7.39 -15.97
N VAL A 84 -6.85 -7.18 -15.22
CA VAL A 84 -5.50 -7.56 -15.62
C VAL A 84 -5.16 -8.93 -14.99
N GLU A 85 -4.63 -9.83 -15.80
CA GLU A 85 -4.11 -11.10 -15.33
C GLU A 85 -2.80 -10.87 -14.57
N ILE A 86 -2.76 -11.28 -13.31
CA ILE A 86 -1.60 -11.06 -12.44
C ILE A 86 -0.57 -12.15 -12.70
N THR A 87 0.62 -11.77 -13.12
CA THR A 87 1.78 -12.66 -13.24
C THR A 87 2.84 -12.21 -12.25
N ILE A 88 3.20 -13.09 -11.30
CA ILE A 88 4.26 -12.82 -10.32
C ILE A 88 5.55 -13.48 -10.81
N ASP A 89 6.61 -12.68 -10.98
CA ASP A 89 7.96 -13.21 -11.16
C ASP A 89 8.53 -13.54 -9.78
N GLU A 90 8.72 -14.82 -9.50
CA GLU A 90 9.30 -15.31 -8.24
C GLU A 90 10.70 -14.75 -7.97
N ASN A 91 11.42 -14.27 -8.99
CA ASN A 91 12.74 -13.64 -8.82
C ASN A 91 12.65 -12.12 -8.56
N ALA A 92 11.45 -11.54 -8.62
CA ALA A 92 11.20 -10.10 -8.49
C ALA A 92 9.97 -9.82 -7.63
N ILE A 93 9.74 -10.62 -6.60
CA ILE A 93 8.68 -10.38 -5.60
C ILE A 93 8.93 -9.00 -4.96
N PRO A 94 7.91 -8.12 -4.87
CA PRO A 94 8.10 -6.79 -4.31
C PRO A 94 8.53 -6.82 -2.84
N PHE A 95 9.45 -5.95 -2.47
CA PHE A 95 9.96 -5.85 -1.10
C PHE A 95 10.34 -4.42 -0.72
N ALA A 96 10.30 -4.11 0.56
CA ALA A 96 10.57 -2.80 1.12
C ALA A 96 12.00 -2.72 1.70
N GLU A 97 12.41 -3.68 2.50
CA GLU A 97 13.70 -3.63 3.19
C GLU A 97 14.88 -3.76 2.21
N GLY A 98 15.83 -2.81 2.23
CA GLY A 98 17.00 -2.83 1.34
C GLY A 98 16.72 -2.42 -0.11
N ASN A 99 15.50 -1.99 -0.44
CA ASN A 99 15.14 -1.52 -1.77
C ASN A 99 15.16 0.02 -1.87
N GLU A 100 16.29 0.60 -2.26
CA GLU A 100 16.42 2.06 -2.43
C GLU A 100 15.46 2.66 -3.46
N LEU A 101 14.94 1.85 -4.39
CA LEU A 101 14.04 2.34 -5.43
C LEU A 101 12.65 2.70 -4.89
N ILE A 102 12.27 2.24 -3.69
CA ILE A 102 10.99 2.63 -3.09
C ILE A 102 10.88 4.14 -2.86
N TRP A 103 12.02 4.80 -2.63
CA TRP A 103 12.13 6.24 -2.38
C TRP A 103 12.11 7.08 -3.68
N LYS A 104 12.18 6.43 -4.84
CA LYS A 104 12.22 7.12 -6.14
C LYS A 104 10.82 7.36 -6.70
N ASN A 105 10.56 8.59 -7.13
CA ASN A 105 9.35 8.93 -7.87
C ASN A 105 9.20 8.09 -9.14
N GLY A 106 7.97 7.64 -9.41
CA GLY A 106 7.60 6.84 -10.58
C GLY A 106 8.11 5.41 -10.60
N ASN A 107 8.91 4.97 -9.61
CA ASN A 107 9.36 3.59 -9.54
C ASN A 107 8.31 2.73 -8.81
N LEU A 108 7.61 1.87 -9.54
CA LEU A 108 6.70 0.85 -9.01
C LEU A 108 7.36 -0.51 -9.22
N GLN A 109 7.18 -1.44 -8.28
CA GLN A 109 7.83 -2.75 -8.31
C GLN A 109 7.11 -3.75 -9.22
N HIS A 110 5.83 -3.52 -9.52
CA HIS A 110 5.06 -4.33 -10.46
C HIS A 110 4.68 -3.51 -11.71
N PRO A 111 4.86 -4.03 -12.93
CA PRO A 111 4.57 -3.30 -14.17
C PRO A 111 3.11 -2.88 -14.31
N ASP A 112 2.18 -3.73 -13.84
CA ASP A 112 0.73 -3.46 -13.89
C ASP A 112 0.18 -2.73 -12.65
N ALA A 113 1.05 -2.19 -11.80
CA ALA A 113 0.62 -1.48 -10.59
C ALA A 113 -0.16 -0.20 -10.93
N ALA A 114 -1.39 -0.11 -10.45
CA ALA A 114 -2.15 1.14 -10.41
C ALA A 114 -1.80 1.97 -9.15
N ILE A 115 -1.58 1.27 -8.05
CA ILE A 115 -1.25 1.84 -6.74
C ILE A 115 -0.18 0.95 -6.11
N GLU A 116 0.81 1.56 -5.46
CA GLU A 116 1.76 0.85 -4.60
C GLU A 116 1.84 1.56 -3.24
N ILE A 117 1.64 0.80 -2.18
CA ILE A 117 1.75 1.24 -0.79
C ILE A 117 2.95 0.52 -0.18
N ILE A 118 3.87 1.28 0.39
CA ILE A 118 5.02 0.74 1.12
C ILE A 118 4.88 1.11 2.59
N CYS A 119 4.84 0.09 3.42
CA CYS A 119 4.85 0.14 4.87
C CYS A 119 6.31 0.05 5.31
N PHE A 120 6.82 1.06 6.01
CA PHE A 120 8.24 1.13 6.33
C PHE A 120 8.46 1.41 7.82
N ASP A 121 8.95 0.40 8.53
CA ASP A 121 9.35 0.42 9.94
C ASP A 121 8.31 1.02 10.90
N SER A 122 7.01 0.93 10.56
CA SER A 122 5.93 1.64 11.27
C SER A 122 6.15 3.17 11.45
N GLY A 123 7.03 3.78 10.64
CA GLY A 123 7.36 5.21 10.70
C GLY A 123 6.97 5.99 9.45
N TYR A 124 6.90 5.32 8.30
CA TYR A 124 6.51 5.93 7.02
C TYR A 124 5.55 5.03 6.24
N THR A 125 4.62 5.68 5.55
CA THR A 125 3.80 5.04 4.52
C THR A 125 4.02 5.79 3.22
N ILE A 126 4.61 5.13 2.23
CA ILE A 126 4.79 5.69 0.89
C ILE A 126 3.61 5.20 0.05
N VAL A 127 2.96 6.11 -0.69
CA VAL A 127 1.85 5.75 -1.58
C VAL A 127 2.12 6.33 -2.95
N LYS A 128 2.16 5.46 -3.97
CA LYS A 128 2.40 5.81 -5.36
C LYS A 128 1.16 5.53 -6.17
N PHE A 129 0.84 6.44 -7.08
CA PHE A 129 -0.33 6.36 -7.96
C PHE A 129 0.10 6.57 -9.41
N THR A 130 -0.41 5.72 -10.30
CA THR A 130 -0.35 5.95 -11.75
C THR A 130 -1.52 6.81 -12.25
N ASP A 131 -2.70 6.74 -11.61
CA ASP A 131 -3.85 7.62 -11.92
C ASP A 131 -3.80 8.91 -11.10
N GLU A 132 -3.70 10.05 -11.79
CA GLU A 132 -3.66 11.39 -11.17
C GLU A 132 -4.94 11.75 -10.40
N ARG A 133 -6.09 11.21 -10.79
CA ARG A 133 -7.39 11.47 -10.12
C ARG A 133 -7.42 10.81 -8.74
N LEU A 134 -6.94 9.57 -8.64
CA LEU A 134 -6.81 8.87 -7.35
C LEU A 134 -5.78 9.56 -6.46
N SER A 135 -4.65 9.94 -7.06
CA SER A 135 -3.62 10.73 -6.38
C SER A 135 -4.16 12.06 -5.83
N ALA A 136 -5.02 12.76 -6.58
CA ALA A 136 -5.61 14.02 -6.17
C ALA A 136 -6.58 13.84 -4.99
N LYS A 137 -7.39 12.77 -5.00
CA LYS A 137 -8.25 12.39 -3.86
C LYS A 137 -7.44 12.14 -2.61
N PHE A 138 -6.34 11.39 -2.73
CA PHE A 138 -5.42 11.13 -1.62
C PHE A 138 -4.85 12.42 -1.04
N LYS A 139 -4.31 13.30 -1.88
CA LYS A 139 -3.77 14.60 -1.45
C LYS A 139 -4.83 15.51 -0.82
N ALA A 140 -6.06 15.52 -1.35
CA ALA A 140 -7.15 16.32 -0.79
C ALA A 140 -7.52 15.85 0.63
N TYR A 141 -7.50 14.55 0.88
CA TYR A 141 -7.84 13.98 2.19
C TYR A 141 -6.74 14.23 3.24
N PHE A 142 -5.48 13.99 2.88
CA PHE A 142 -4.35 14.18 3.81
C PHE A 142 -3.86 15.63 3.91
N GLY A 143 -4.18 16.48 2.92
CA GLY A 143 -3.73 17.86 2.88
C GLY A 143 -2.21 17.95 2.97
N ASP A 144 -1.69 18.83 3.80
CA ASP A 144 -0.24 19.04 3.98
C ASP A 144 0.48 17.85 4.63
N GLU A 145 -0.25 16.90 5.23
CA GLU A 145 0.33 15.69 5.81
C GLU A 145 0.84 14.71 4.72
N ALA A 146 0.28 14.79 3.50
CA ALA A 146 0.81 14.10 2.31
C ALA A 146 1.94 14.92 1.69
N ILE A 147 3.17 14.59 2.05
CA ILE A 147 4.37 15.22 1.51
C ILE A 147 4.71 14.54 0.18
N GLU A 148 5.12 15.32 -0.82
CA GLU A 148 5.58 14.75 -2.08
C GLU A 148 6.88 13.98 -1.86
N LEU A 149 6.94 12.72 -2.31
CA LEU A 149 8.05 11.81 -2.01
C LEU A 149 9.41 12.40 -2.45
N GLY A 150 9.49 13.01 -3.63
CA GLY A 150 10.73 13.64 -4.13
C GLY A 150 11.19 14.89 -3.36
N LYS A 151 10.35 15.44 -2.46
CA LYS A 151 10.71 16.54 -1.55
C LYS A 151 11.09 16.05 -0.15
N PHE A 152 11.00 14.75 0.08
CA PHE A 152 11.37 14.11 1.32
C PHE A 152 12.87 13.76 1.25
N THR A 153 13.71 14.74 1.62
CA THR A 153 15.17 14.62 1.73
C THR A 153 15.63 15.20 3.06
#